data_AF-A0A7S3PS92-F1
#
_entry.id   AF-A0A7S3PS92-F1
#
_cell.length_a   1.000
_cell.length_b   1.000
_cell.length_c   1.000
_cell.angle_alpha   90.00
_cell.angle_beta   90.00
_cell.angle_gamma   90.00
#
_symmetry.space_group_name_H-M   'P 1'
#
loop_
_entity.id
_entity.type
_entity.pdbx_description
1 polymer ?
#
loop_
_entity_poly.entity_id
_entity_poly.type
_entity_poly.pdbx_seq_one_letter_code
_entity_poly.pdbx_strand_id
1 'polypeptide(L)'
;TTEQSLSQLGFLLPRIKELCLNSSSISSFREFGISLKHLKILRLENSNVFDLDGIGVLQGLRELYLGFNCIENLTPLALHDNLVKFDIQSNNIGDMNQIDQLGTCFLLKELVLR
;
A
#
# COMPACT_ATOMS: atom_id res chain seq x y z
N THR A 1 5.82 25.58 -5.80
CA THR A 1 7.10 25.36 -6.51
C THR A 1 7.35 23.87 -6.49
N THR A 2 7.20 23.25 -7.67
CA THR A 2 7.39 21.82 -7.97
C THR A 2 6.79 20.83 -6.97
N GLU A 3 5.45 20.71 -6.95
CA GLU A 3 4.85 19.39 -6.70
C GLU A 3 5.30 18.49 -7.85
N GLN A 4 6.47 17.87 -7.70
CA GLN A 4 6.77 16.67 -8.46
C GLN A 4 5.77 15.63 -7.99
N SER A 5 4.62 15.58 -8.67
CA SER A 5 3.56 14.63 -8.38
C SER A 5 4.19 13.23 -8.34
N LEU A 6 3.88 12.45 -7.29
CA LEU A 6 4.37 11.07 -7.11
C LEU A 6 4.14 10.20 -8.37
N SER A 7 3.15 10.57 -9.18
CA SER A 7 2.86 9.99 -10.50
C SER A 7 4.03 10.01 -11.49
N GLN A 8 4.96 10.97 -11.35
CA GLN A 8 6.15 11.10 -12.19
C GLN A 8 7.27 10.13 -11.80
N LEU A 9 7.24 9.57 -10.60
CA LEU A 9 8.32 8.70 -10.10
C LEU A 9 8.55 7.50 -11.01
N GLY A 10 7.49 6.88 -11.55
CA GLY A 10 7.67 5.74 -12.46
C GLY A 10 8.24 6.12 -13.84
N PHE A 11 8.16 7.39 -14.25
CA PHE A 11 8.84 7.86 -15.47
C PHE A 11 10.30 8.24 -15.20
N LEU A 12 10.58 8.85 -14.06
CA LEU A 12 11.93 9.25 -13.65
C LEU A 12 12.78 8.04 -13.22
N LEU A 13 12.14 7.06 -12.57
CA LEU A 13 12.76 5.86 -12.00
C LEU A 13 12.02 4.61 -12.49
N PRO A 14 12.07 4.30 -13.80
CA PRO A 14 11.27 3.22 -14.40
C PRO A 14 11.64 1.81 -13.90
N ARG A 15 12.72 1.67 -13.15
CA ARG A 15 13.19 0.40 -12.57
C ARG A 15 13.07 0.35 -11.05
N ILE A 16 12.41 1.32 -10.43
CA ILE A 16 12.24 1.33 -8.98
C ILE A 16 11.45 0.10 -8.53
N LYS A 17 11.99 -0.60 -7.53
CA LYS A 17 11.38 -1.80 -6.94
C LYS A 17 10.95 -1.59 -5.50
N GLU A 18 11.58 -0.64 -4.82
CA GLU A 18 11.35 -0.37 -3.41
C GLU A 18 11.19 1.13 -3.23
N LEU A 19 10.15 1.53 -2.52
CA LEU A 19 9.86 2.92 -2.23
C LEU A 19 9.54 3.06 -0.74
N CYS A 20 10.28 3.93 -0.07
CA CYS A 20 10.10 4.23 1.34
C CYS A 20 9.70 5.69 1.49
N LEU A 21 8.48 5.91 1.96
CA LEU A 21 7.86 7.23 2.16
C LEU A 21 7.23 7.29 3.55
N ASN A 22 7.86 6.66 4.54
CA ASN A 22 7.45 6.73 5.94
C ASN A 22 7.40 8.20 6.40
N SER A 23 6.46 8.54 7.29
CA SER A 23 6.27 9.91 7.79
C SER A 23 6.04 10.94 6.68
N SER A 24 5.44 10.52 5.56
CA SER A 24 5.04 11.40 4.46
C SER A 24 3.53 11.62 4.48
N SER A 25 3.04 12.76 3.98
CA SER A 25 1.59 13.00 3.90
C SER A 25 1.05 12.42 2.60
N ILE A 26 0.72 11.11 2.58
CA ILE A 26 0.06 10.48 1.41
C ILE A 26 -1.40 10.25 1.75
N SER A 27 -2.28 10.93 1.02
CA SER A 27 -3.71 10.86 1.24
C SER A 27 -4.37 9.73 0.44
N SER A 28 -3.79 9.35 -0.71
CA SER A 28 -4.33 8.32 -1.57
C SER A 28 -3.26 7.62 -2.41
N PHE A 29 -3.43 6.32 -2.67
CA PHE A 29 -2.56 5.58 -3.58
C PHE A 29 -2.71 6.03 -5.04
N ARG A 30 -3.78 6.77 -5.38
CA ARG A 30 -3.94 7.38 -6.71
C ARG A 30 -2.82 8.36 -7.04
N GLU A 31 -2.20 8.96 -6.04
CA GLU A 31 -1.08 9.90 -6.20
C GLU A 31 0.13 9.25 -6.88
N PHE A 32 0.33 7.94 -6.70
CA PHE A 32 1.39 7.17 -7.37
C PHE A 32 1.20 7.01 -8.87
N GLY A 33 -0.01 7.27 -9.38
CA GLY A 33 -0.36 7.06 -10.78
C GLY A 33 -0.18 5.61 -11.24
N ILE A 34 -0.05 5.42 -12.56
CA ILE A 34 0.04 4.09 -13.20
C ILE A 34 1.48 3.71 -13.61
N SER A 35 2.46 4.53 -13.24
CA SER A 35 3.82 4.46 -13.81
C SER A 35 4.73 3.50 -13.03
N LEU A 36 4.44 3.20 -11.76
CA LEU A 36 5.26 2.36 -10.87
C LEU A 36 5.07 0.84 -11.08
N LYS A 37 5.12 0.40 -12.34
CA LYS A 37 4.84 -0.99 -12.77
C LYS A 37 5.77 -2.05 -12.18
N HIS A 38 6.97 -1.65 -11.76
CA HIS A 38 7.99 -2.55 -11.22
C HIS A 38 8.10 -2.53 -9.70
N LEU A 39 7.30 -1.71 -9.02
CA LEU A 39 7.33 -1.59 -7.57
C LEU A 39 6.90 -2.91 -6.92
N LYS A 40 7.71 -3.38 -5.98
CA LYS A 40 7.54 -4.63 -5.23
C LYS A 40 7.37 -4.38 -3.74
N ILE A 41 8.02 -3.36 -3.20
CA ILE A 41 7.99 -3.02 -1.77
C ILE A 41 7.58 -1.56 -1.61
N LEU A 42 6.55 -1.31 -0.81
CA LEU A 42 6.10 0.02 -0.45
C LEU A 42 6.02 0.16 1.07
N ARG A 43 6.70 1.17 1.61
CA ARG A 43 6.67 1.53 3.03
C ARG A 43 6.07 2.91 3.21
N LEU A 44 5.00 2.98 3.99
CA LEU A 44 4.19 4.16 4.27
C LEU A 44 3.77 4.18 5.73
N GLU A 45 4.71 3.90 6.63
CA GLU A 45 4.44 3.93 8.06
C GLU A 45 4.30 5.37 8.54
N ASN A 46 3.32 5.64 9.41
CA ASN A 46 3.07 6.98 9.96
C ASN A 46 2.78 8.04 8.88
N SER A 47 2.00 7.67 7.85
CA SER A 47 1.78 8.51 6.66
C SER A 47 0.35 9.05 6.52
N ASN A 48 -0.45 8.99 7.59
CA ASN A 48 -1.86 9.42 7.63
C ASN A 48 -2.76 8.77 6.56
N VAL A 49 -2.41 7.55 6.13
CA VAL A 49 -3.24 6.78 5.19
C VAL A 49 -4.51 6.36 5.91
N PHE A 50 -5.67 6.67 5.36
CA PHE A 50 -6.97 6.26 5.93
C PHE A 50 -7.80 5.39 4.96
N ASP A 51 -7.50 5.46 3.66
CA ASP A 51 -8.14 4.68 2.62
C ASP A 51 -7.09 4.05 1.69
N LEU A 52 -7.38 2.84 1.23
CA LEU A 52 -6.57 2.09 0.28
C LEU A 52 -7.06 2.24 -1.17
N ASP A 53 -7.99 3.17 -1.43
CA ASP A 53 -8.47 3.44 -2.78
C ASP A 53 -7.32 3.77 -3.75
N GLY A 54 -7.42 3.18 -4.94
CA GLY A 54 -6.39 3.27 -5.97
C GLY A 54 -5.20 2.33 -5.79
N ILE A 55 -5.07 1.57 -4.69
CA ILE A 55 -3.93 0.68 -4.49
C ILE A 55 -3.79 -0.39 -5.58
N GLY A 56 -4.92 -0.75 -6.24
CA GLY A 56 -4.95 -1.67 -7.38
C GLY A 56 -4.10 -1.26 -8.59
N VAL A 57 -3.60 -0.02 -8.66
CA VAL A 57 -2.61 0.37 -9.68
C VAL A 57 -1.24 -0.26 -9.44
N LEU A 58 -0.95 -0.68 -8.21
CA LEU A 58 0.32 -1.27 -7.76
C LEU A 58 0.26 -2.80 -7.74
N GLN A 59 -0.31 -3.42 -8.78
CA GLN A 59 -0.53 -4.87 -8.90
C GLN A 59 0.72 -5.75 -8.69
N GLY A 60 1.90 -5.16 -8.86
CA GLY A 60 3.18 -5.82 -8.69
C GLY A 60 3.66 -5.97 -7.25
N LEU A 61 2.99 -5.35 -6.27
CA LEU A 61 3.41 -5.32 -4.87
C LEU A 61 3.50 -6.74 -4.27
N ARG A 62 4.57 -6.93 -3.50
CA ARG A 62 4.84 -8.16 -2.73
C ARG A 62 4.94 -7.86 -1.25
N GLU A 63 5.37 -6.66 -0.87
CA GLU A 63 5.44 -6.25 0.52
C GLU A 63 4.85 -4.85 0.67
N LEU A 64 3.95 -4.70 1.63
CA LEU A 64 3.27 -3.45 1.92
C LEU A 64 3.31 -3.21 3.43
N TYR A 65 3.87 -2.07 3.83
CA TYR A 65 4.01 -1.66 5.22
C TYR A 65 3.22 -0.38 5.44
N LEU A 66 2.14 -0.48 6.21
CA LEU A 66 1.19 0.58 6.52
C LEU A 66 0.96 0.71 8.03
N GLY A 67 1.96 0.36 8.84
CA GLY A 67 1.90 0.53 10.29
C GLY A 67 1.66 1.99 10.71
N PHE A 68 0.98 2.19 11.84
CA PHE A 68 0.72 3.52 12.41
C PHE A 68 -0.02 4.45 11.46
N ASN A 69 -1.11 3.97 10.86
CA ASN A 69 -1.98 4.75 10.00
C ASN A 69 -3.43 4.71 10.54
N CYS A 70 -4.39 5.22 9.76
CA CYS A 70 -5.79 5.32 10.15
C CYS A 70 -6.69 4.47 9.24
N ILE A 71 -6.19 3.33 8.75
CA ILE A 71 -6.93 2.49 7.79
C ILE A 71 -8.07 1.77 8.49
N GLU A 72 -9.25 1.86 7.92
CA GLU A 72 -10.47 1.21 8.44
C GLU A 72 -11.04 0.15 7.49
N ASN A 73 -10.66 0.20 6.20
CA ASN A 73 -11.23 -0.64 5.14
C ASN A 73 -10.14 -1.36 4.34
N LEU A 74 -10.13 -2.69 4.38
CA LEU A 74 -9.19 -3.54 3.61
C LEU A 74 -9.71 -4.00 2.24
N THR A 75 -10.97 -3.69 1.88
CA THR A 75 -11.62 -4.17 0.64
C THR A 75 -10.79 -3.92 -0.63
N PRO A 76 -10.12 -2.76 -0.78
CA PRO A 76 -9.30 -2.50 -1.98
C PRO A 76 -8.11 -3.45 -2.16
N LEU A 77 -7.70 -4.20 -1.13
CA LEU A 77 -6.61 -5.18 -1.22
C LEU A 77 -7.01 -6.51 -1.82
N ALA A 78 -8.30 -6.78 -2.01
CA ALA A 78 -8.77 -8.07 -2.52
C ALA A 78 -8.18 -8.45 -3.89
N LEU A 79 -7.60 -7.50 -4.63
CA LEU A 79 -6.97 -7.67 -5.94
C LEU A 79 -5.43 -7.82 -5.90
N HIS A 80 -4.81 -7.88 -4.71
CA HIS A 80 -3.36 -7.96 -4.54
C HIS A 80 -2.86 -9.40 -4.34
N ASP A 81 -3.12 -10.22 -5.34
CA ASP A 81 -2.74 -11.64 -5.43
C ASP A 81 -1.25 -11.94 -5.16
N ASN A 82 -0.38 -10.95 -5.40
CA ASN A 82 1.07 -11.08 -5.28
C ASN A 82 1.62 -10.72 -3.89
N LEU A 83 0.77 -10.24 -2.97
CA LEU A 83 1.21 -9.77 -1.67
C LEU A 83 1.64 -10.95 -0.79
N VAL A 84 2.86 -10.86 -0.26
CA VAL A 84 3.49 -11.88 0.59
C VAL A 84 3.61 -11.40 2.03
N LYS A 85 3.89 -10.11 2.23
CA LYS A 85 4.00 -9.49 3.54
C LYS A 85 3.09 -8.27 3.61
N PHE A 86 2.30 -8.20 4.67
CA PHE A 86 1.43 -7.07 4.92
C PHE A 86 1.49 -6.66 6.39
N ASP A 87 1.93 -5.43 6.64
CA ASP A 87 1.95 -4.85 7.98
C ASP A 87 0.93 -3.72 8.06
N ILE A 88 -0.02 -3.86 8.97
CA ILE A 88 -1.07 -2.89 9.30
C ILE A 88 -1.18 -2.71 10.81
N GLN A 89 -0.09 -2.90 11.55
CA GLN A 89 -0.05 -2.61 13.00
C GLN A 89 -0.55 -1.21 13.30
N SER A 90 -1.22 -1.02 14.44
CA SER A 90 -1.70 0.30 14.87
C SER A 90 -2.52 1.03 13.78
N ASN A 91 -3.50 0.33 13.19
CA ASN A 91 -4.57 0.90 12.34
C ASN A 91 -5.93 0.81 13.03
N ASN A 92 -6.99 1.33 12.40
CA ASN A 92 -8.34 1.41 12.98
C ASN A 92 -9.30 0.35 12.41
N ILE A 93 -8.82 -0.88 12.20
CA ILE A 93 -9.63 -1.97 11.65
C ILE A 93 -10.56 -2.52 12.74
N GLY A 94 -11.77 -1.96 12.81
CA GLY A 94 -12.77 -2.33 13.81
C GLY A 94 -13.57 -3.59 13.47
N ASP A 95 -13.68 -3.93 12.19
CA ASP A 95 -14.40 -5.12 11.72
C ASP A 95 -13.41 -6.21 11.28
N MET A 96 -13.27 -7.23 12.11
CA MET A 96 -12.38 -8.36 11.84
C MET A 96 -12.83 -9.21 10.65
N ASN A 97 -14.09 -9.10 10.19
CA ASN A 97 -14.53 -9.78 8.97
C ASN A 97 -13.81 -9.25 7.72
N GLN A 98 -13.22 -8.06 7.79
CA GLN A 98 -12.38 -7.55 6.69
C GLN A 98 -11.09 -8.35 6.50
N ILE A 99 -10.64 -9.09 7.51
CA ILE A 99 -9.49 -9.99 7.37
C ILE A 99 -9.82 -11.14 6.39
N ASP A 100 -11.09 -11.54 6.28
CA ASP A 100 -11.50 -12.55 5.30
C ASP A 100 -11.24 -12.09 3.86
N GLN A 101 -11.21 -10.78 3.62
CA GLN A 101 -10.86 -10.22 2.30
C GLN A 101 -9.39 -10.43 1.95
N LEU A 102 -8.52 -10.56 2.96
CA LEU A 102 -7.12 -10.94 2.74
C LEU A 102 -7.00 -12.42 2.33
N GLY A 103 -8.06 -13.22 2.48
CA GLY A 103 -8.12 -14.60 2.00
C GLY A 103 -7.96 -14.72 0.48
N THR A 104 -8.21 -13.65 -0.29
CA THR A 104 -7.92 -13.63 -1.73
C THR A 104 -6.43 -13.44 -2.03
N CYS A 105 -5.65 -12.91 -1.08
CA CYS A 105 -4.19 -12.79 -1.19
C CYS A 105 -3.53 -14.14 -0.90
N PHE A 106 -3.66 -15.10 -1.83
CA PHE A 106 -3.23 -16.49 -1.66
C PHE A 106 -1.71 -16.67 -1.42
N LEU A 107 -0.90 -15.66 -1.70
CA LEU A 107 0.55 -15.67 -1.42
C LEU A 107 0.93 -15.04 -0.07
N LEU A 108 -0.03 -14.52 0.70
CA LEU A 108 0.23 -13.85 1.97
C LEU A 108 0.77 -14.86 2.98
N LYS A 109 1.98 -14.59 3.49
CA LYS A 109 2.69 -15.45 4.46
C LYS A 109 2.87 -14.77 5.81
N GLU A 110 2.98 -13.45 5.81
CA GLU A 110 3.23 -12.65 7.01
C GLU A 110 2.21 -11.51 7.06
N LEU A 111 1.44 -11.48 8.15
CA LEU A 111 0.45 -10.45 8.44
C LEU A 111 0.69 -9.93 9.86
N VAL A 112 0.88 -8.62 10.00
CA VAL A 112 1.06 -7.95 11.30
C VAL A 112 -0.13 -7.01 11.54
N LEU A 113 -0.86 -7.24 12.64
CA LEU A 113 -2.15 -6.58 12.93
C LEU A 113 -2.20 -5.72 14.21
N ARG A 114 -1.26 -5.90 15.14
CA ARG A 114 -1.30 -5.23 16.46
C ARG A 114 -0.38 -4.02 16.48
#